data_AF-D2S0A1-F1
#
_entry.id   AF-D2S0A1-F1
#
_cell.length_a   1.000
_cell.length_b   1.000
_cell.length_c   1.000
_cell.angle_alpha   90.00
_cell.angle_beta   90.00
_cell.angle_gamma   90.00
#
_symmetry.space_group_name_H-M   'P 1'
#
loop_
_entity.id
_entity.type
_entity.pdbx_description
1 polymer ?
#
loop_
_entity_poly.entity_id
_entity_poly.type
_entity_poly.pdbx_seq_one_letter_code
_entity_poly.pdbx_strand_id
1 'polypeptide(L)'
;MEIQLTINDEPTTVEVESDEDLATVLRRNGYTGVKCGCDGGACGASKVFVDDEVKMACGVDARSAEGAEIETIENLGTQDDLHPIQEAFVDHFAVQCGFCIPGMIIAAKSLLADNPDPTEAEVREAIDDNLCRCTGYQKPVEAILDAADRMRGERSVAADGGSRIEPDQTDCTAHGGDPDE
;
A
#
# COMPACT_ATOMS: atom_id res chain seq x y z
N MET A 1 29.84 -5.29 -4.04
CA MET A 1 30.37 -4.15 -3.25
C MET A 1 29.45 -3.92 -2.07
N GLU A 2 29.89 -3.22 -1.03
CA GLU A 2 29.00 -2.85 0.08
C GLU A 2 28.54 -1.40 -0.10
N ILE A 3 27.29 -1.13 0.27
CA ILE A 3 26.73 0.22 0.38
C ILE A 3 26.09 0.40 1.76
N GLN A 4 26.03 1.64 2.25
CA GLN A 4 25.29 1.96 3.48
C GLN A 4 23.91 2.51 3.14
N LEU A 5 22.89 2.03 3.85
CA LEU A 5 21.50 2.48 3.78
C LEU A 5 21.01 2.77 5.21
N THR A 6 19.94 3.54 5.33
CA THR A 6 19.10 3.54 6.55
C THR A 6 17.80 2.85 6.20
N ILE A 7 17.54 1.65 6.72
CA ILE A 7 16.33 0.88 6.39
C ILE A 7 15.45 0.80 7.64
N ASN A 8 14.23 1.34 7.56
CA ASN A 8 13.29 1.38 8.69
C ASN A 8 13.94 1.99 9.94
N ASP A 9 14.55 3.16 9.76
CA ASP A 9 15.27 3.93 10.79
C ASP A 9 16.55 3.25 11.35
N GLU A 10 16.96 2.10 10.80
CA GLU A 10 18.16 1.37 11.22
C GLU A 10 19.30 1.46 10.18
N PRO A 11 20.50 1.98 10.55
CA PRO A 11 21.66 1.97 9.67
C PRO A 11 22.06 0.53 9.32
N THR A 12 22.08 0.21 8.03
CA THR A 12 22.29 -1.13 7.51
C THR A 12 23.30 -1.12 6.37
N THR A 13 24.37 -1.92 6.50
CA THR A 13 25.30 -2.19 5.40
C THR A 13 24.81 -3.39 4.61
N VAL A 14 24.69 -3.26 3.29
CA VAL A 14 24.23 -4.34 2.40
C VAL A 14 25.25 -4.61 1.29
N GLU A 15 25.43 -5.89 0.96
CA GLU A 15 26.16 -6.29 -0.24
C GLU A 15 25.27 -6.09 -1.48
N VAL A 16 25.85 -5.57 -2.56
CA VAL A 16 25.20 -5.33 -3.86
C VAL A 16 26.09 -5.77 -5.03
N GLU A 17 25.50 -6.43 -6.02
CA GLU A 17 26.16 -6.79 -7.28
C GLU A 17 25.97 -5.72 -8.37
N SER A 18 26.66 -5.84 -9.51
CA SER A 18 26.73 -4.78 -10.53
C SER A 18 25.40 -4.45 -11.22
N ASP A 19 24.42 -5.35 -11.19
CA ASP A 19 23.17 -5.25 -11.94
C ASP A 19 21.98 -5.67 -11.07
N GLU A 20 22.10 -5.47 -9.75
CA GLU A 20 21.08 -5.86 -8.78
C GLU A 20 20.15 -4.70 -8.48
N ASP A 21 18.84 -4.96 -8.57
CA ASP A 21 17.83 -3.98 -8.19
C ASP A 21 17.64 -3.92 -6.66
N LEU A 22 17.16 -2.78 -6.17
CA LEU A 22 16.97 -2.54 -4.74
C LEU A 22 15.98 -3.55 -4.11
N ALA A 23 14.95 -4.00 -4.82
CA ALA A 23 14.01 -4.98 -4.26
C ALA A 23 14.70 -6.33 -3.99
N THR A 24 15.59 -6.77 -4.89
CA THR A 24 16.37 -7.99 -4.71
C THR A 24 17.29 -7.88 -3.49
N VAL A 25 17.98 -6.74 -3.32
CA VAL A 25 18.84 -6.47 -2.16
C VAL A 25 18.03 -6.45 -0.86
N LEU A 26 16.92 -5.72 -0.80
CA LEU A 26 16.06 -5.64 0.39
C LEU A 26 15.54 -7.03 0.79
N ARG A 27 15.03 -7.80 -0.17
CA ARG A 27 14.50 -9.14 0.09
C ARG A 27 15.58 -10.11 0.56
N ARG A 28 16.80 -10.05 0.00
CA ARG A 28 17.94 -10.87 0.44
C ARG A 28 18.34 -10.57 1.89
N ASN A 29 18.17 -9.33 2.32
CA ASN A 29 18.44 -8.88 3.69
C ASN A 29 17.24 -9.04 4.65
N GLY A 30 16.18 -9.73 4.23
CA GLY A 30 15.07 -10.12 5.12
C GLY A 30 13.81 -9.23 5.04
N TYR A 31 13.84 -8.12 4.31
CA TYR A 31 12.69 -7.24 4.07
C TYR A 31 11.79 -7.82 2.98
N THR A 32 11.14 -8.94 3.31
CA THR A 32 10.40 -9.79 2.36
C THR A 32 8.96 -9.35 2.11
N GLY A 33 8.50 -8.31 2.80
CA GLY A 33 7.26 -7.59 2.53
C GLY A 33 7.27 -6.96 1.14
N VAL A 34 8.42 -6.43 0.70
CA VAL A 34 8.64 -5.98 -0.69
C VAL A 34 8.47 -7.16 -1.64
N LYS A 35 7.54 -7.10 -2.60
CA LYS A 35 7.27 -8.21 -3.53
C LYS A 35 7.69 -7.87 -4.96
N CYS A 36 8.09 -8.90 -5.70
CA CYS A 36 8.40 -8.79 -7.14
C CYS A 36 7.40 -9.64 -7.92
N GLY A 37 6.39 -9.00 -8.51
CA GLY A 37 5.31 -9.68 -9.25
C GLY A 37 5.43 -9.63 -10.77
N CYS A 38 6.36 -8.86 -11.30
CA CYS A 38 6.62 -8.69 -12.73
C CYS A 38 8.10 -8.42 -13.00
N ASP A 39 8.52 -8.53 -14.26
CA ASP A 39 9.88 -8.26 -14.71
C ASP A 39 10.03 -6.83 -15.26
N GLY A 40 9.94 -5.81 -14.39
CA GLY A 40 10.25 -4.43 -14.79
C GLY A 40 9.27 -3.34 -14.35
N GLY A 41 8.86 -3.32 -13.07
CA GLY A 41 8.22 -2.14 -12.47
C GLY A 41 6.82 -1.78 -12.99
N ALA A 42 6.02 -2.75 -13.46
CA ALA A 42 4.66 -2.49 -13.94
C ALA A 42 3.57 -2.80 -12.90
N CYS A 43 3.85 -3.62 -11.88
CA CYS A 43 2.83 -4.12 -10.96
C CYS A 43 2.70 -3.36 -9.63
N GLY A 44 3.63 -2.46 -9.29
CA GLY A 44 3.61 -1.69 -8.04
C GLY A 44 3.83 -2.50 -6.74
N ALA A 45 4.03 -3.81 -6.81
CA ALA A 45 4.16 -4.66 -5.62
C ALA A 45 5.49 -4.47 -4.85
N SER A 46 6.47 -3.84 -5.48
CA SER A 46 7.80 -3.56 -4.91
C SER A 46 7.94 -2.14 -4.36
N LYS A 47 6.83 -1.41 -4.19
CA LYS A 47 6.87 -0.03 -3.67
C LYS A 47 7.43 0.01 -2.25
N VAL A 48 8.33 0.97 -2.05
CA VAL A 48 8.93 1.39 -0.78
C VAL A 48 9.09 2.92 -0.84
N PHE A 49 9.30 3.57 0.31
CA PHE A 49 9.82 4.94 0.29
C PHE A 49 11.34 4.91 0.11
N VAL A 50 11.85 5.83 -0.70
CA VAL A 50 13.27 6.13 -0.88
C VAL A 50 13.43 7.64 -0.79
N ASP A 51 13.99 8.12 0.31
CA ASP A 51 14.09 9.54 0.66
C ASP A 51 12.72 10.24 0.60
N ASP A 52 11.75 9.72 1.38
CA ASP A 52 10.36 10.18 1.45
C ASP A 52 9.53 10.08 0.15
N GLU A 53 10.11 9.59 -0.96
CA GLU A 53 9.40 9.38 -2.22
C GLU A 53 9.06 7.90 -2.45
N VAL A 54 7.82 7.61 -2.84
CA VAL A 54 7.45 6.24 -3.24
C VAL A 54 8.13 5.86 -4.56
N LYS A 55 8.94 4.81 -4.52
CA LYS A 55 9.60 4.23 -5.70
C LYS A 55 9.32 2.73 -5.78
N MET A 56 9.22 2.21 -7.00
CA MET A 56 9.23 0.76 -7.22
C MET A 56 10.66 0.25 -7.07
N ALA A 57 10.96 -0.45 -5.97
CA ALA A 57 12.33 -0.86 -5.66
C ALA A 57 12.96 -1.74 -6.75
N CYS A 58 12.17 -2.50 -7.51
CA CYS A 58 12.69 -3.31 -8.62
C CYS A 58 13.11 -2.49 -9.86
N GLY A 59 12.83 -1.18 -9.89
CA GLY A 59 13.28 -0.25 -10.92
C GLY A 59 14.44 0.65 -10.46
N VAL A 60 14.93 0.48 -9.23
CA VAL A 60 16.02 1.27 -8.66
C VAL A 60 17.31 0.44 -8.70
N ASP A 61 18.38 0.97 -9.30
CA ASP A 61 19.72 0.37 -9.21
C ASP A 61 20.17 0.44 -7.74
N ALA A 62 20.43 -0.70 -7.11
CA ALA A 62 20.79 -0.72 -5.69
C ALA A 62 22.03 0.14 -5.41
N ARG A 63 23.00 0.21 -6.33
CA ARG A 63 24.20 1.03 -6.13
C ARG A 63 23.91 2.53 -6.08
N SER A 64 22.85 3.00 -6.72
CA SER A 64 22.49 4.42 -6.67
C SER A 64 21.75 4.80 -5.40
N ALA A 65 21.39 3.83 -4.55
CA ALA A 65 20.74 4.06 -3.27
C ALA A 65 21.73 4.29 -2.12
N GLU A 66 23.04 4.33 -2.36
CA GLU A 66 24.04 4.63 -1.31
C GLU A 66 23.65 5.88 -0.50
N GLY A 67 23.55 5.71 0.82
CA GLY A 67 23.20 6.75 1.77
C GLY A 67 21.71 7.10 1.85
N ALA A 68 20.84 6.43 1.09
CA ALA A 68 19.41 6.70 1.07
C ALA A 68 18.68 6.17 2.31
N GLU A 69 17.57 6.83 2.65
CA GLU A 69 16.62 6.39 3.65
C GLU A 69 15.51 5.56 3.00
N ILE A 70 15.35 4.32 3.44
CA ILE A 70 14.41 3.35 2.90
C ILE A 70 13.37 3.01 3.96
N GLU A 71 12.10 3.19 3.64
CA GLU A 71 11.00 2.72 4.48
C GLU A 71 10.20 1.64 3.76
N THR A 72 10.13 0.46 4.36
CA THR A 72 9.38 -0.70 3.85
C THR A 72 8.08 -0.91 4.64
N ILE A 73 7.23 -1.83 4.17
CA ILE A 73 5.97 -2.16 4.84
C ILE A 73 6.17 -2.62 6.29
N GLU A 74 7.34 -3.19 6.59
CA GLU A 74 7.71 -3.67 7.92
C GLU A 74 7.86 -2.55 8.96
N ASN A 75 7.99 -1.27 8.56
CA ASN A 75 8.07 -0.14 9.51
C ASN A 75 6.72 0.43 9.93
N LEU A 76 5.61 0.05 9.28
CA LEU A 76 4.33 0.72 9.50
C LEU A 76 3.68 0.39 10.85
N GLY A 77 3.86 -0.84 11.32
CA GLY A 77 3.16 -1.31 12.51
C GLY A 77 3.51 -2.75 12.85
N THR A 78 2.99 -3.20 13.99
CA THR A 78 3.19 -4.56 14.51
C THR A 78 1.87 -5.32 14.58
N GLN A 79 1.91 -6.62 14.84
CA GLN A 79 0.67 -7.41 15.00
C GLN A 79 -0.20 -6.94 16.17
N ASP A 80 0.42 -6.36 17.20
CA ASP A 80 -0.28 -5.86 18.38
C ASP A 80 -0.70 -4.38 18.26
N ASP A 81 -0.12 -3.67 17.29
CA ASP A 81 -0.32 -2.24 17.06
C ASP A 81 -0.19 -1.95 15.56
N LEU A 82 -1.28 -2.20 14.84
CA LEU A 82 -1.37 -2.00 13.41
C LEU A 82 -1.52 -0.51 13.09
N HIS A 83 -0.89 -0.07 12.01
CA HIS A 83 -1.17 1.24 11.45
C HIS A 83 -2.66 1.34 11.04
N PRO A 84 -3.33 2.51 11.15
CA PRO A 84 -4.74 2.66 10.75
C PRO A 84 -5.06 2.17 9.33
N ILE A 85 -4.12 2.35 8.39
CA ILE A 85 -4.21 1.80 7.03
C ILE A 85 -4.22 0.26 7.05
N GLN A 86 -3.34 -0.38 7.82
CA GLN A 86 -3.31 -1.84 7.94
C GLN A 86 -4.59 -2.38 8.58
N GLU A 87 -5.08 -1.75 9.65
CA GLU A 87 -6.36 -2.11 10.28
C GLU A 87 -7.53 -2.02 9.29
N ALA A 88 -7.64 -0.91 8.54
CA ALA A 88 -8.71 -0.72 7.57
C ALA A 88 -8.67 -1.77 6.45
N PHE A 89 -7.49 -2.14 5.96
CA PHE A 89 -7.36 -3.22 4.96
C PHE A 89 -7.87 -4.57 5.48
N VAL A 90 -7.69 -4.86 6.76
CA VAL A 90 -8.22 -6.07 7.40
C VAL A 90 -9.74 -5.98 7.54
N ASP A 91 -10.24 -4.89 8.10
CA ASP A 91 -11.67 -4.71 8.41
C ASP A 91 -12.56 -4.68 7.16
N HIS A 92 -12.04 -4.15 6.04
CA HIS A 92 -12.76 -4.08 4.75
C HIS A 92 -12.55 -5.31 3.86
N PHE A 93 -11.87 -6.36 4.32
CA PHE A 93 -11.51 -7.52 3.49
C PHE A 93 -10.76 -7.11 2.21
N ALA A 94 -9.91 -6.09 2.29
CA ALA A 94 -9.09 -5.62 1.19
C ALA A 94 -7.91 -6.55 0.88
N VAL A 95 -7.77 -7.66 1.63
CA VAL A 95 -6.70 -8.64 1.51
C VAL A 95 -7.29 -10.01 1.17
N GLN A 96 -6.78 -10.63 0.09
CA GLN A 96 -7.05 -12.03 -0.24
C GLN A 96 -5.73 -12.82 -0.27
N CYS A 97 -5.04 -12.87 -1.42
CA CYS A 97 -3.72 -13.51 -1.50
C CYS A 97 -2.61 -12.71 -0.80
N GLY A 98 -2.85 -11.43 -0.54
CA GLY A 98 -1.92 -10.53 0.15
C GLY A 98 -0.72 -10.04 -0.67
N PHE A 99 -0.51 -10.53 -1.90
CA PHE A 99 0.73 -10.28 -2.64
C PHE A 99 0.96 -8.81 -3.02
N CYS A 100 -0.07 -8.11 -3.51
CA CYS A 100 0.04 -6.70 -3.89
C CYS A 100 -0.07 -5.72 -2.71
N ILE A 101 -0.50 -6.21 -1.54
CA ILE A 101 -0.94 -5.37 -0.43
C ILE A 101 0.19 -4.54 0.18
N PRO A 102 1.43 -5.05 0.38
CA PRO A 102 2.53 -4.23 0.85
C PRO A 102 2.74 -2.95 0.04
N GLY A 103 2.87 -3.07 -1.28
CA GLY A 103 3.06 -1.91 -2.14
C GLY A 103 1.84 -0.99 -2.19
N MET A 104 0.63 -1.55 -2.08
CA MET A 104 -0.61 -0.78 -2.10
C MET A 104 -0.79 0.04 -0.81
N ILE A 105 -0.38 -0.51 0.34
CA ILE A 105 -0.36 0.21 1.62
C ILE A 105 0.69 1.33 1.60
N ILE A 106 1.86 1.11 0.99
CA ILE A 106 2.87 2.17 0.81
C ILE A 106 2.33 3.31 -0.05
N ALA A 107 1.66 2.99 -1.16
CA ALA A 107 1.00 4.00 -2.01
C ALA A 107 -0.09 4.77 -1.24
N ALA A 108 -0.94 4.05 -0.49
CA ALA A 108 -1.96 4.67 0.36
C ALA A 108 -1.35 5.59 1.43
N LYS A 109 -0.26 5.18 2.09
CA LYS A 109 0.43 6.01 3.08
C LYS A 109 0.91 7.31 2.46
N SER A 110 1.51 7.26 1.26
CA SER A 110 1.94 8.45 0.54
C SER A 110 0.79 9.38 0.22
N LEU A 111 -0.31 8.84 -0.33
CA LEU A 111 -1.52 9.62 -0.62
C LEU A 111 -2.03 10.33 0.65
N LEU A 112 -2.16 9.60 1.76
CA LEU A 112 -2.77 10.13 2.98
C LEU A 112 -1.85 11.08 3.76
N ALA A 113 -0.53 11.03 3.52
CA ALA A 113 0.39 12.03 4.02
C ALA A 113 0.19 13.39 3.32
N ASP A 114 -0.04 13.37 2.00
CA ASP A 114 -0.22 14.58 1.19
C ASP A 114 -1.66 15.11 1.20
N ASN A 115 -2.63 14.21 1.18
CA ASN A 115 -4.07 14.50 1.18
C ASN A 115 -4.78 13.64 2.25
N PRO A 116 -4.98 14.17 3.47
CA PRO A 116 -5.65 13.45 4.56
C PRO A 116 -7.16 13.23 4.35
N ASP A 117 -7.78 13.80 3.31
CA ASP A 117 -9.21 13.63 2.99
C ASP A 117 -9.41 13.43 1.48
N PRO A 118 -8.92 12.31 0.92
CA PRO A 118 -8.99 12.07 -0.51
C PRO A 118 -10.39 11.62 -0.94
N THR A 119 -10.76 12.01 -2.15
CA THR A 119 -11.93 11.46 -2.84
C THR A 119 -11.66 10.05 -3.34
N GLU A 120 -12.73 9.29 -3.63
CA GLU A 120 -12.60 7.95 -4.23
C GLU A 120 -11.77 7.96 -5.52
N ALA A 121 -11.92 9.00 -6.35
CA ALA A 121 -11.18 9.15 -7.60
C ALA A 121 -9.67 9.32 -7.35
N GLU A 122 -9.28 10.15 -6.37
CA GLU A 122 -7.87 10.34 -5.99
C GLU A 122 -7.28 9.07 -5.39
N VAL A 123 -8.04 8.31 -4.60
CA VAL A 123 -7.62 7.00 -4.10
C VAL A 123 -7.36 6.03 -5.25
N ARG A 124 -8.27 5.97 -6.23
CA ARG A 124 -8.11 5.10 -7.41
C ARG A 124 -6.89 5.48 -8.24
N GLU A 125 -6.65 6.76 -8.44
CA GLU A 125 -5.48 7.27 -9.14
C GLU A 125 -4.19 6.90 -8.40
N ALA A 126 -4.14 7.06 -7.07
CA ALA A 126 -2.95 6.77 -6.28
C ALA A 126 -2.53 5.28 -6.27
N ILE A 127 -3.44 4.36 -6.59
CA ILE A 127 -3.19 2.92 -6.60
C ILE A 127 -3.30 2.30 -8.01
N ASP A 128 -3.44 3.11 -9.06
CA ASP A 128 -3.68 2.62 -10.42
C ASP A 128 -2.53 1.77 -10.98
N ASP A 129 -1.31 2.08 -10.55
CA ASP A 129 -0.06 1.39 -10.84
C ASP A 129 0.25 0.25 -9.83
N ASN A 130 -0.68 -0.06 -8.93
CA ASN A 130 -0.62 -1.21 -8.00
C ASN A 130 -1.59 -2.32 -8.41
N LEU A 131 -1.13 -3.21 -9.30
CA LEU A 131 -1.96 -4.26 -9.86
C LEU A 131 -2.43 -5.27 -8.80
N CYS A 132 -3.76 -5.40 -8.66
CA CYS A 132 -4.40 -6.40 -7.81
C CYS A 132 -5.24 -7.37 -8.63
N ARG A 133 -4.93 -8.68 -8.54
CA ARG A 133 -5.64 -9.74 -9.28
C ARG A 133 -6.87 -10.28 -8.54
N CYS A 134 -6.96 -10.04 -7.23
CA CYS A 134 -7.88 -10.73 -6.34
C CYS A 134 -9.10 -9.88 -5.96
N THR A 135 -8.91 -8.59 -5.64
CA THR A 135 -9.96 -7.78 -5.00
C THR A 135 -10.82 -6.97 -5.97
N GLY A 136 -10.36 -6.77 -7.21
CA GLY A 136 -11.03 -5.84 -8.13
C GLY A 136 -11.02 -4.38 -7.67
N TYR A 137 -10.08 -4.01 -6.79
CA TYR A 137 -9.81 -2.65 -6.26
C TYR A 137 -10.86 -2.04 -5.34
N GLN A 138 -12.13 -2.47 -5.41
CA GLN A 138 -13.19 -1.84 -4.62
C GLN A 138 -12.91 -1.86 -3.11
N LYS A 139 -12.56 -3.03 -2.55
CA LYS A 139 -12.26 -3.16 -1.12
C LYS A 139 -11.01 -2.39 -0.66
N PRO A 140 -9.88 -2.39 -1.41
CA PRO A 140 -8.79 -1.48 -1.12
C PRO A 140 -9.17 0.00 -1.14
N VAL A 141 -10.02 0.44 -2.08
CA VAL A 141 -10.48 1.84 -2.13
C VAL A 141 -11.29 2.19 -0.88
N GLU A 142 -12.26 1.35 -0.51
CA GLU A 142 -13.05 1.51 0.72
C GLU A 142 -12.15 1.55 1.98
N ALA A 143 -11.13 0.68 2.02
CA ALA A 143 -10.16 0.63 3.13
C ALA A 143 -9.31 1.90 3.24
N ILE A 144 -8.88 2.48 2.11
CA ILE A 144 -8.05 3.70 2.13
C ILE A 144 -8.86 4.91 2.58
N LEU A 145 -10.12 5.02 2.15
CA LEU A 145 -11.04 6.07 2.61
C LEU A 145 -11.30 5.97 4.11
N ASP A 146 -11.59 4.76 4.61
CA ASP A 146 -11.76 4.53 6.05
C ASP A 146 -10.45 4.78 6.83
N ALA A 147 -9.30 4.43 6.27
CA ALA A 147 -8.01 4.77 6.88
C ALA A 147 -7.83 6.28 7.03
N ALA A 148 -8.25 7.08 6.04
CA ALA A 148 -8.25 8.54 6.11
C ALA A 148 -9.11 9.04 7.28
N ASP A 149 -10.34 8.56 7.40
CA ASP A 149 -11.25 8.89 8.50
C ASP A 149 -10.64 8.53 9.87
N ARG A 150 -10.09 7.31 9.99
CA ARG A 150 -9.41 6.85 11.22
C ARG A 150 -8.24 7.74 11.61
N MET A 151 -7.41 8.13 10.64
CA MET A 151 -6.25 9.01 10.86
C MET A 151 -6.66 10.43 11.29
N ARG A 152 -7.86 10.90 10.90
CA ARG A 152 -8.46 12.16 11.39
C ARG A 152 -9.21 12.01 12.73
N GLY A 153 -9.31 10.81 13.28
CA GLY A 153 -10.00 10.52 14.55
C GLY A 153 -11.50 10.24 14.40
N GLU A 154 -11.98 10.03 13.18
CA GLU A 154 -13.38 9.84 12.82
C GLU A 154 -13.68 8.33 12.65
N ARG A 155 -13.54 7.54 13.72
CA ARG A 155 -13.74 6.08 13.64
C ARG A 155 -15.22 5.74 13.43
N SER A 156 -15.60 5.32 12.23
CA SER A 156 -16.96 4.84 11.93
C SER A 156 -17.15 3.35 12.28
N VAL A 157 -18.40 2.88 12.22
CA VAL A 157 -18.83 1.59 12.80
C VAL A 157 -18.51 0.42 11.86
N ALA A 158 -17.91 -0.65 12.41
CA ALA A 158 -17.56 -1.86 11.68
C ALA A 158 -18.79 -2.73 11.33
N ALA A 159 -19.24 -2.68 10.08
CA ALA A 159 -19.56 -3.89 9.33
C ALA A 159 -18.47 -4.08 8.26
N ASP A 160 -18.50 -5.20 7.53
CA ASP A 160 -17.58 -5.66 6.46
C ASP A 160 -17.41 -4.69 5.25
N GLY A 161 -17.18 -3.41 5.52
CA GLY A 161 -17.33 -2.27 4.60
C GLY A 161 -18.79 -1.79 4.47
N GLY A 162 -19.74 -2.40 5.19
CA GLY A 162 -21.14 -1.97 5.17
C GLY A 162 -21.37 -0.71 6.02
N SER A 163 -21.92 0.33 5.41
CA SER A 163 -22.49 1.45 6.16
C SER A 163 -23.92 1.13 6.59
N ARG A 164 -24.35 1.66 7.75
CA ARG A 164 -25.77 1.63 8.11
C ARG A 164 -26.53 2.50 7.11
N ILE A 165 -27.30 1.87 6.25
CA ILE A 165 -28.17 2.54 5.28
C ILE A 165 -29.56 2.72 5.90
N GLU A 166 -30.31 3.75 5.47
CA GLU A 166 -31.69 3.96 5.91
C GLU A 166 -32.59 2.77 5.49
N PRO A 167 -33.65 2.44 6.27
CA PRO A 167 -34.44 1.22 6.06
C PRO A 167 -35.16 1.13 4.71
N ASP A 168 -35.30 2.23 3.97
CA ASP A 168 -35.92 2.30 2.65
C ASP A 168 -34.93 2.02 1.49
N GLN A 169 -33.63 1.92 1.80
CA GLN A 169 -32.55 1.63 0.87
C GLN A 169 -32.00 0.19 1.01
N THR A 170 -32.77 -0.71 1.63
CA THR A 170 -32.37 -2.10 1.94
C THR A 170 -32.58 -3.09 0.79
N ASP A 171 -32.76 -2.63 -0.44
CA ASP A 171 -32.93 -3.55 -1.57
C ASP A 171 -31.58 -4.18 -1.96
N CYS A 172 -31.54 -5.51 -1.98
CA CYS A 172 -30.40 -6.28 -2.46
C CYS A 172 -30.22 -6.19 -3.98
N THR A 173 -31.13 -5.52 -4.70
CA THR A 173 -30.92 -5.18 -6.10
C THR A 173 -29.98 -3.98 -6.22
N ALA A 174 -28.78 -4.24 -6.74
CA ALA A 174 -27.77 -3.23 -6.97
C ALA A 174 -28.37 -2.01 -7.70
N HIS A 175 -28.38 -0.85 -7.07
CA HIS A 175 -28.60 0.42 -7.75
C HIS A 175 -27.40 0.69 -8.66
N GLY A 176 -27.53 0.23 -9.89
CA GLY A 176 -26.63 0.50 -11.00
C GLY A 176 -27.35 0.44 -12.35
N GLY A 177 -28.66 0.71 -12.36
CA GLY A 177 -29.41 0.97 -13.58
C GLY A 177 -29.71 2.46 -13.66
N ASP A 178 -29.14 3.14 -14.65
CA ASP A 178 -29.57 4.46 -15.07
C ASP A 178 -31.07 4.36 -15.42
N PRO A 179 -31.98 5.15 -14.81
CA PRO A 179 -33.40 5.07 -15.12
C PRO A 179 -33.75 5.47 -16.58
N ASP A 180 -32.76 5.94 -17.33
CA ASP A 180 -32.88 6.35 -18.74
C ASP A 180 -32.17 5.40 -19.76
N GLU A 181 -31.77 4.17 -19.37
CA GLU A 181 -31.34 3.10 -20.32
C GLU A 181 -32.33 1.92 -20.43
#